data_AF-A0A3P7IL73-F1
#
_entry.id   AF-A0A3P7IL73-F1
#
_cell.length_a   1.000
_cell.length_b   1.000
_cell.length_c   1.000
_cell.angle_alpha   90.00
_cell.angle_beta   90.00
_cell.angle_gamma   90.00
#
_symmetry.space_group_name_H-M   'P 1'
#
loop_
_entity.id
_entity.type
_entity.pdbx_description
1 polymer ?
#
loop_
_entity_poly.entity_id
_entity_poly.type
_entity_poly.pdbx_seq_one_letter_code
_entity_poly.pdbx_strand_id
1 'polypeptide(L)'
;MNDLFQFDRDRMSVAEYQVLVKKMPQILLRKKLCGVHMRLAEMAREQLYDVFADYIKVEKGELLELLDSASGDKIHPFIEDTIVTGEDVNAALRLIAIHALAANGLKPAILHQYRRMIMQSYGVEALNKLLKLQKMGMIRERGGSGKMIADYAPVMFPHMKKQYNLLTENVSESNTSDSAYAYSGYASLIVRILEEGDRVRWAGWHKTSDSAVGGITSSSVSYSADLDI
;
A
#
# COMPACT_ATOMS: atom_id res chain seq x y z
N MET A 1 -24.21 -20.99 8.23
CA MET A 1 -23.98 -20.38 9.56
C MET A 1 -25.31 -19.91 10.13
N ASN A 2 -26.23 -20.85 10.42
CA ASN A 2 -27.59 -20.54 10.88
C ASN A 2 -28.09 -21.65 11.84
N ASP A 3 -27.37 -21.86 12.93
CA ASP A 3 -27.88 -22.59 14.10
C ASP A 3 -27.65 -21.71 15.33
N LEU A 4 -28.44 -20.64 15.42
CA LEU A 4 -28.65 -19.98 16.70
C LEU A 4 -29.43 -20.97 17.57
N PHE A 5 -28.69 -21.74 18.37
CA PHE A 5 -29.23 -22.63 19.40
C PHE A 5 -30.06 -21.80 20.39
N GLN A 6 -31.35 -21.66 20.10
CA GLN A 6 -32.31 -21.01 20.98
C GLN A 6 -32.75 -22.05 22.02
N PHE A 7 -31.90 -22.26 23.03
CA PHE A 7 -32.23 -23.10 24.17
C PHE A 7 -33.28 -22.38 25.01
N ASP A 8 -34.53 -22.84 24.92
CA ASP A 8 -35.60 -22.42 25.82
C ASP A 8 -35.35 -23.03 27.20
N ARG A 9 -34.99 -22.19 28.19
CA ARG A 9 -34.63 -22.65 29.55
C ARG A 9 -35.79 -23.37 30.24
N ASP A 10 -37.03 -23.09 29.85
CA ASP A 10 -38.23 -23.57 30.54
C ASP A 10 -38.79 -24.88 29.95
N ARG A 11 -38.22 -25.37 28.83
CA ARG A 11 -38.70 -26.58 28.13
C ARG A 11 -37.62 -27.60 27.79
N MET A 12 -36.48 -27.55 28.47
CA MET A 12 -35.33 -28.41 28.16
C MET A 12 -35.37 -29.75 28.90
N SER A 13 -35.16 -30.84 28.17
CA SER A 13 -34.95 -32.18 28.74
C SER A 13 -33.61 -32.27 29.49
N VAL A 14 -33.50 -33.20 30.45
CA VAL A 14 -32.27 -33.44 31.23
C VAL A 14 -31.08 -33.78 30.32
N ALA A 15 -31.32 -34.53 29.23
CA ALA A 15 -30.29 -34.85 28.24
C ALA A 15 -29.77 -33.60 27.50
N GLU A 16 -30.68 -32.68 27.15
CA GLU A 16 -30.33 -31.41 26.50
C GLU A 16 -29.56 -30.49 27.45
N TYR A 17 -29.93 -30.49 28.74
CA TYR A 17 -29.20 -29.77 29.78
C TYR A 17 -27.75 -30.24 29.93
N GLN A 18 -27.52 -31.56 29.92
CA GLN A 18 -26.16 -32.10 29.96
C GLN A 18 -25.32 -31.71 28.74
N VAL A 19 -25.91 -31.65 27.55
CA VAL A 19 -25.24 -31.17 26.34
C VAL A 19 -24.92 -29.66 26.44
N LEU A 20 -25.84 -28.86 26.98
CA LEU A 20 -25.64 -27.43 27.19
C LEU A 20 -24.49 -27.16 28.17
N VAL A 21 -24.45 -27.84 29.31
CA VAL A 21 -23.37 -27.68 30.32
C VAL A 21 -22.01 -28.00 29.70
N LYS A 22 -21.91 -29.06 28.89
CA LYS A 22 -20.67 -29.40 28.17
C LYS A 22 -20.26 -28.32 27.17
N LYS A 23 -21.21 -27.64 26.51
CA LYS A 23 -20.96 -26.54 25.57
C LYS A 23 -20.78 -25.18 26.25
N MET A 24 -21.14 -25.05 27.53
CA MET A 24 -21.17 -23.77 28.25
C MET A 24 -19.83 -23.01 28.25
N PRO A 25 -18.66 -23.65 28.44
CA PRO A 25 -17.38 -22.95 28.35
C PRO A 25 -17.14 -22.30 26.99
N GLN A 26 -17.48 -23.00 25.90
CA GLN A 26 -17.39 -22.49 24.52
C GLN A 26 -18.35 -21.33 24.28
N ILE A 27 -19.58 -21.40 24.80
CA ILE A 27 -20.57 -20.33 24.70
C ILE A 27 -20.10 -19.07 25.44
N LEU A 28 -19.58 -19.23 26.66
CA LEU A 28 -19.03 -18.13 27.45
C LEU A 28 -17.81 -17.49 26.77
N LEU A 29 -16.92 -18.31 26.19
CA LEU A 29 -15.79 -17.83 25.41
C LEU A 29 -16.26 -17.04 24.18
N ARG A 30 -17.21 -17.55 23.40
CA ARG A 30 -17.77 -16.83 22.24
C ARG A 30 -18.42 -15.52 22.64
N LYS A 31 -19.16 -15.48 23.75
CA LYS A 31 -19.73 -14.23 24.29
C LYS A 31 -18.63 -13.22 24.66
N LYS A 32 -17.57 -13.68 25.33
CA LYS A 32 -16.42 -12.84 25.66
C LYS A 32 -15.74 -12.29 24.40
N LEU A 33 -15.45 -13.15 23.43
CA LEU A 33 -14.82 -12.76 22.17
C LEU A 33 -15.69 -11.79 21.37
N CYS A 34 -16.99 -12.03 21.29
CA CYS A 34 -17.94 -11.12 20.65
C CYS A 34 -17.89 -9.72 21.28
N GLY A 35 -17.89 -9.63 22.62
CA GLY A 35 -17.72 -8.36 23.32
C GLY A 35 -16.40 -7.64 22.98
N VAL A 36 -15.30 -8.39 22.89
CA VAL A 36 -13.99 -7.82 22.49
C VAL A 36 -14.02 -7.31 21.05
N HIS A 37 -14.51 -8.11 20.10
CA HIS A 37 -14.55 -7.73 18.69
C HIS A 37 -15.52 -6.58 18.44
N MET A 38 -16.66 -6.51 19.14
CA MET A 38 -17.59 -5.37 19.05
C MET A 38 -16.89 -4.07 19.45
N ARG A 39 -16.19 -4.08 20.59
CA ARG A 39 -15.46 -2.91 21.07
C ARG A 39 -14.34 -2.50 20.11
N LEU A 40 -13.59 -3.46 19.58
CA LEU A 40 -12.55 -3.18 18.59
C LEU A 40 -13.14 -2.56 17.31
N ALA A 41 -14.29 -3.07 16.84
CA ALA A 41 -14.98 -2.53 15.68
C ALA A 41 -15.45 -1.09 15.92
N GLU A 42 -16.00 -0.79 17.10
CA GLU A 42 -16.41 0.57 17.49
C GLU A 42 -15.22 1.54 17.49
N MET A 43 -14.11 1.16 18.16
CA MET A 43 -12.90 1.98 18.22
C MET A 43 -12.29 2.22 16.83
N ALA A 44 -12.26 1.19 15.99
CA ALA A 44 -11.76 1.32 14.62
C ALA A 44 -12.66 2.22 13.76
N ARG A 45 -13.98 2.09 13.92
CA ARG A 45 -14.97 2.89 13.20
C ARG A 45 -14.85 4.38 13.53
N GLU A 46 -14.70 4.71 14.81
CA GLU A 46 -14.52 6.11 15.27
C GLU A 46 -13.27 6.74 14.65
N GLN A 47 -12.12 6.06 14.71
CA GLN A 47 -10.89 6.53 14.08
C GLN A 47 -11.00 6.67 12.55
N LEU A 48 -11.67 5.71 11.90
CA LEU A 48 -11.84 5.73 10.45
C LEU A 48 -12.62 6.96 9.97
N TYR A 49 -13.72 7.30 10.65
CA TYR A 49 -14.56 8.43 10.24
C TYR A 49 -14.00 9.78 10.68
N ASP A 50 -13.46 9.88 11.89
CA ASP A 50 -13.07 11.17 12.46
C ASP A 50 -11.69 11.62 11.98
N VAL A 51 -10.80 10.67 11.67
CA VAL A 51 -9.40 10.98 11.31
C VAL A 51 -9.12 10.64 9.85
N PHE A 52 -9.49 9.45 9.38
CA PHE A 52 -9.00 8.92 8.10
C PHE A 52 -9.91 9.17 6.90
N ALA A 53 -11.17 9.56 7.09
CA ALA A 53 -12.15 9.69 6.01
C ALA A 53 -11.65 10.62 4.89
N ASP A 54 -11.14 11.79 5.25
CA ASP A 54 -10.63 12.76 4.29
C ASP A 54 -9.34 12.29 3.61
N TYR A 55 -8.43 11.64 4.36
CA TYR A 55 -7.23 11.03 3.78
C TYR A 55 -7.60 9.97 2.75
N ILE A 56 -8.53 9.06 3.05
CA ILE A 56 -8.94 7.99 2.14
C ILE A 56 -9.59 8.59 0.88
N LYS A 57 -10.45 9.60 1.04
CA LYS A 57 -11.09 10.30 -0.07
C LYS A 57 -10.06 10.93 -1.01
N VAL A 58 -9.07 11.64 -0.46
CA VAL A 58 -8.03 12.31 -1.26
C VAL A 58 -7.05 11.31 -1.85
N GLU A 59 -6.54 10.37 -1.07
CA GLU A 59 -5.61 9.32 -1.54
C GLU A 59 -6.21 8.56 -2.73
N LYS A 60 -7.45 8.08 -2.59
CA LYS A 60 -8.07 7.21 -3.59
C LYS A 60 -8.78 7.95 -4.73
N GLY A 61 -9.66 8.90 -4.40
CA GLY A 61 -10.49 9.58 -5.38
C GLY A 61 -9.71 10.66 -6.11
N GLU A 62 -9.24 11.67 -5.38
CA GLU A 62 -8.66 12.86 -6.01
C GLU A 62 -7.27 12.58 -6.59
N LEU A 63 -6.45 11.77 -5.90
CA LEU A 63 -5.10 11.45 -6.36
C LEU A 63 -5.05 10.20 -7.26
N LEU A 64 -5.54 9.04 -6.82
CA LEU A 64 -5.42 7.80 -7.63
C LEU A 64 -6.37 7.76 -8.84
N GLU A 65 -7.59 8.27 -8.72
CA GLU A 65 -8.63 8.16 -9.73
C GLU A 65 -8.61 9.32 -10.73
N LEU A 66 -8.57 10.57 -10.22
CA LEU A 66 -8.87 11.81 -10.96
C LEU A 66 -7.67 12.64 -11.43
N LEU A 67 -6.44 12.26 -11.10
CA LEU A 67 -5.25 12.94 -11.61
C LEU A 67 -5.07 12.65 -13.12
N ASP A 68 -5.82 13.38 -13.94
CA ASP A 68 -5.46 13.62 -15.33
C ASP A 68 -4.17 14.46 -15.36
N SER A 69 -3.39 14.28 -16.42
CA SER A 69 -2.07 14.90 -16.63
C SER A 69 -2.04 16.43 -16.43
N ALA A 70 -3.18 17.12 -16.54
CA ALA A 70 -3.32 18.56 -16.35
C ALA A 70 -3.44 19.00 -14.87
N SER A 71 -4.04 18.19 -13.98
CA SER A 71 -4.23 18.51 -12.55
C SER A 71 -3.05 18.08 -11.68
N GLY A 72 -2.26 17.09 -12.12
CA GLY A 72 -1.05 16.60 -11.41
C GLY A 72 0.16 17.52 -11.44
N ASP A 73 -0.03 18.75 -11.91
CA ASP A 73 0.99 19.78 -12.02
C ASP A 73 0.84 20.89 -10.98
N LYS A 74 -0.06 20.73 -10.02
CA LYS A 74 -0.33 21.68 -8.94
C LYS A 74 -0.30 20.99 -7.60
N ILE A 75 0.01 21.73 -6.54
CA ILE A 75 -0.14 21.19 -5.19
C ILE A 75 -1.62 21.03 -4.89
N HIS A 76 -1.94 19.89 -4.30
CA HIS A 76 -3.29 19.58 -3.89
C HIS A 76 -3.60 20.31 -2.58
N PRO A 77 -4.72 21.05 -2.46
CA PRO A 77 -5.03 21.84 -1.27
C PRO A 77 -4.98 21.04 0.03
N PHE A 78 -5.58 19.84 0.05
CA PHE A 78 -5.52 18.97 1.22
C PHE A 78 -4.09 18.57 1.65
N ILE A 79 -3.16 18.41 0.69
CA ILE A 79 -1.75 18.11 1.01
C ILE A 79 -1.09 19.36 1.59
N GLU A 80 -1.39 20.54 1.05
CA GLU A 80 -0.92 21.81 1.59
C GLU A 80 -1.40 22.01 3.02
N ASP A 81 -2.71 21.84 3.27
CA ASP A 81 -3.31 21.94 4.60
C ASP A 81 -2.67 20.95 5.59
N THR A 82 -2.49 19.68 5.18
CA THR A 82 -1.81 18.66 6.02
C THR A 82 -0.36 19.06 6.34
N ILE A 83 0.33 19.76 5.43
CA ILE A 83 1.68 20.25 5.71
C ILE A 83 1.63 21.48 6.62
N VAL A 84 0.66 22.37 6.44
CA VAL A 84 0.51 23.60 7.22
C VAL A 84 0.10 23.31 8.66
N THR A 85 -0.79 22.34 8.90
CA THR A 85 -1.18 21.94 10.26
C THR A 85 0.00 21.37 11.04
N GLY A 86 0.94 20.71 10.36
CA GLY A 86 2.19 20.24 10.97
C GLY A 86 2.02 19.04 11.91
N GLU A 87 0.88 18.36 11.89
CA GLU A 87 0.55 17.31 12.87
C GLU A 87 1.25 15.98 12.60
N ASP A 88 1.21 15.47 11.36
CA ASP A 88 1.83 14.20 10.98
C ASP A 88 2.65 14.30 9.69
N VAL A 89 3.97 14.36 9.87
CA VAL A 89 4.94 14.36 8.78
C VAL A 89 4.83 13.12 7.90
N ASN A 90 4.47 11.95 8.46
CA ASN A 90 4.38 10.72 7.67
C ASN A 90 3.14 10.74 6.77
N ALA A 91 2.02 11.27 7.26
CA ALA A 91 0.83 11.49 6.45
C ALA A 91 1.12 12.45 5.28
N ALA A 92 1.78 13.59 5.55
CA ALA A 92 2.19 14.53 4.51
C ALA A 92 3.11 13.88 3.45
N LEU A 93 4.15 13.15 3.88
CA LEU A 93 5.08 12.48 2.97
C LEU A 93 4.41 11.38 2.15
N ARG A 94 3.47 10.62 2.75
CA ARG A 94 2.67 9.62 2.05
C ARG A 94 1.81 10.25 0.96
N LEU A 95 1.12 11.34 1.26
CA LEU A 95 0.30 12.05 0.28
C LEU A 95 1.15 12.61 -0.88
N ILE A 96 2.33 13.17 -0.59
CA ILE A 96 3.26 13.63 -1.63
C ILE A 96 3.72 12.45 -2.50
N ALA A 97 4.01 11.29 -1.90
CA ALA A 97 4.42 10.09 -2.63
C ALA A 97 3.29 9.56 -3.52
N ILE A 98 2.06 9.52 -3.02
CA ILE A 98 0.88 9.11 -3.78
C ILE A 98 0.64 10.06 -4.97
N HIS A 99 0.72 11.37 -4.73
CA HIS A 99 0.61 12.36 -5.79
C HIS A 99 1.72 12.18 -6.84
N ALA A 100 2.97 11.99 -6.42
CA ALA A 100 4.07 11.74 -7.34
C ALA A 100 3.87 10.45 -8.15
N LEU A 101 3.36 9.38 -7.53
CA LEU A 101 3.07 8.12 -8.19
C LEU A 101 1.97 8.28 -9.24
N ALA A 102 0.83 8.87 -8.85
CA ALA A 102 -0.32 9.09 -9.71
C ALA A 102 0.00 10.01 -10.91
N ALA A 103 0.77 11.07 -10.70
CA ALA A 103 1.19 12.02 -11.74
C ALA A 103 2.36 11.54 -12.61
N ASN A 104 2.80 10.28 -12.44
CA ASN A 104 3.96 9.71 -13.11
C ASN A 104 5.24 10.55 -12.91
N GLY A 105 5.45 11.06 -11.70
CA GLY A 105 6.47 12.03 -11.33
C GLY A 105 5.96 13.47 -11.33
N LEU A 106 6.58 14.28 -10.47
CA LEU A 106 6.23 15.68 -10.27
C LEU A 106 7.17 16.59 -11.05
N LYS A 107 6.67 17.75 -11.50
CA LYS A 107 7.51 18.80 -12.09
C LYS A 107 8.56 19.31 -11.08
N PRO A 108 9.73 19.78 -11.55
CA PRO A 108 10.77 20.30 -10.67
C PRO A 108 10.30 21.43 -9.74
N ALA A 109 9.45 22.33 -10.25
CA ALA A 109 8.88 23.44 -9.49
C ALA A 109 8.01 22.95 -8.31
N ILE A 110 7.17 21.94 -8.55
CA ILE A 110 6.29 21.35 -7.53
C ILE A 110 7.10 20.61 -6.46
N LEU A 111 8.11 19.83 -6.88
CA LEU A 111 9.04 19.20 -5.93
C LEU A 111 9.78 20.21 -5.08
N HIS A 112 10.25 21.30 -5.68
CA HIS A 112 10.92 22.37 -4.94
C HIS A 112 9.97 23.01 -3.92
N GLN A 113 8.71 23.22 -4.29
CA GLN A 113 7.71 23.77 -3.37
C GLN A 113 7.41 22.80 -2.21
N TYR A 114 7.20 21.50 -2.46
CA TYR A 114 7.06 20.51 -1.40
C TYR A 114 8.28 20.47 -0.45
N ARG A 115 9.51 20.54 -0.99
CA ARG A 115 10.72 20.61 -0.16
C ARG A 115 10.71 21.83 0.77
N ARG A 116 10.32 23.00 0.27
CA ARG A 116 10.22 24.22 1.09
C ARG A 116 9.16 24.06 2.18
N MET A 117 7.95 23.63 1.82
CA MET A 117 6.85 23.48 2.78
C MET A 117 7.19 22.46 3.86
N ILE A 118 7.75 21.30 3.50
CA ILE A 118 8.18 20.29 4.47
C ILE A 118 9.28 20.82 5.38
N MET A 119 10.27 21.53 4.84
CA MET A 119 11.33 22.14 5.65
C MET A 119 10.80 23.19 6.62
N GLN A 120 9.82 23.99 6.19
CA GLN A 120 9.22 25.05 7.00
C GLN A 120 8.34 24.51 8.12
N SER A 121 7.49 23.52 7.83
CA SER A 121 6.57 22.96 8.83
C SER A 121 7.20 21.94 9.76
N TYR A 122 8.12 21.12 9.25
CA TYR A 122 8.64 19.93 9.96
C TYR A 122 10.17 19.93 10.15
N GLY A 123 10.89 20.91 9.60
CA GLY A 123 12.33 21.05 9.76
C GLY A 123 13.19 20.16 8.84
N VAL A 124 14.51 20.21 9.08
CA VAL A 124 15.53 19.60 8.22
C VAL A 124 15.47 18.07 8.24
N GLU A 125 15.10 17.46 9.37
CA GLU A 125 14.99 16.00 9.48
C GLU A 125 13.90 15.44 8.57
N ALA A 126 12.75 16.12 8.50
CA ALA A 126 11.66 15.76 7.60
C ALA A 126 12.05 15.94 6.13
N LEU A 127 12.77 17.03 5.81
CA LEU A 127 13.33 17.23 4.47
C LEU A 127 14.26 16.07 4.10
N ASN A 128 15.12 15.61 5.00
CA ASN A 128 15.98 14.44 4.77
C ASN A 128 15.19 13.16 4.48
N LYS A 129 14.04 12.93 5.15
CA LYS A 129 13.14 11.81 4.83
C LYS A 129 12.59 11.93 3.41
N LEU A 130 12.13 13.13 3.01
CA LEU A 130 11.68 13.39 1.64
C LEU A 130 12.78 13.10 0.62
N LEU A 131 14.00 13.58 0.84
CA LEU A 131 15.12 13.35 -0.08
C LEU A 131 15.48 11.87 -0.19
N LYS A 132 15.40 11.09 0.90
CA LYS A 132 15.56 9.63 0.87
C LYS A 132 14.47 8.97 0.02
N LEU A 133 13.21 9.39 0.13
CA LEU A 133 12.12 8.92 -0.74
C LEU A 133 12.37 9.23 -2.21
N GLN A 134 13.01 10.36 -2.53
CA GLN A 134 13.41 10.66 -3.92
C GLN A 134 14.52 9.74 -4.41
N LYS A 135 15.57 9.50 -3.59
CA LYS A 135 16.64 8.55 -3.92
C LYS A 135 16.11 7.13 -4.12
N MET A 136 15.11 6.73 -3.34
CA MET A 136 14.43 5.45 -3.49
C MET A 136 13.43 5.44 -4.65
N GLY A 137 13.29 6.49 -5.45
CA GLY A 137 12.40 6.50 -6.62
C GLY A 137 10.89 6.62 -6.31
N MET A 138 10.50 6.75 -5.04
CA MET A 138 9.10 6.91 -4.62
C MET A 138 8.55 8.30 -4.97
N ILE A 139 9.38 9.34 -4.81
CA ILE A 139 9.04 10.72 -5.18
C ILE A 139 10.00 11.17 -6.29
N ARG A 140 9.60 10.97 -7.54
CA ARG A 140 10.45 11.24 -8.70
C ARG A 140 10.15 12.56 -9.38
N GLU A 141 11.18 13.12 -10.01
CA GLU A 141 11.03 14.21 -10.96
C GLU A 141 10.52 13.66 -12.30
N ARG A 142 9.51 14.31 -12.88
CA ARG A 142 8.94 13.91 -14.17
C ARG A 142 10.00 14.09 -15.27
N GLY A 143 10.08 13.14 -16.18
CA GLY A 143 11.02 13.17 -17.30
C GLY A 143 12.39 12.54 -17.00
N GLY A 144 12.66 12.10 -15.77
CA GLY A 144 13.86 11.32 -15.46
C GLY A 144 15.18 12.08 -15.60
N SER A 145 15.15 13.40 -15.74
CA SER A 145 16.34 14.28 -15.83
C SER A 145 16.82 14.79 -14.48
N GLY A 146 16.17 14.39 -13.38
CA GLY A 146 16.52 14.82 -12.04
C GLY A 146 17.85 14.25 -11.56
N LYS A 147 18.50 14.91 -10.60
CA LYS A 147 19.78 14.42 -10.01
C LYS A 147 19.62 13.23 -9.06
N MET A 148 18.39 12.84 -8.74
CA MET A 148 18.07 11.75 -7.80
C MET A 148 17.21 10.72 -8.52
N ILE A 149 17.86 9.88 -9.31
CA ILE A 149 17.25 8.78 -10.05
C ILE A 149 17.61 7.48 -9.32
N ALA A 150 16.64 6.59 -9.18
CA ALA A 150 16.89 5.26 -8.63
C ALA A 150 17.52 4.37 -9.70
N ASP A 151 18.39 3.43 -9.30
CA ASP A 151 19.11 2.52 -10.21
C ASP A 151 18.22 1.46 -10.88
N TYR A 152 16.91 1.55 -10.71
CA TYR A 152 15.93 0.62 -11.24
C TYR A 152 14.84 1.34 -12.04
N ALA A 153 14.19 0.59 -12.94
CA ALA A 153 13.16 1.14 -13.82
C ALA A 153 12.00 1.75 -13.00
N PRO A 154 11.59 2.99 -13.29
CA PRO A 154 10.58 3.65 -12.48
C PRO A 154 9.19 3.06 -12.70
N VAL A 155 8.39 3.08 -11.64
CA VAL A 155 6.99 2.63 -11.67
C VAL A 155 6.15 3.63 -12.46
N MET A 156 5.72 3.23 -13.67
CA MET A 156 4.77 3.97 -14.49
C MET A 156 3.33 3.66 -14.06
N PHE A 157 2.91 4.19 -12.91
CA PHE A 157 1.61 3.85 -12.31
C PHE A 157 0.40 4.04 -13.24
N PRO A 158 0.27 5.13 -14.03
CA PRO A 158 -0.87 5.27 -14.94
C PRO A 158 -0.97 4.16 -16.00
N HIS A 159 0.18 3.63 -16.43
CA HIS A 159 0.21 2.49 -17.35
C HIS A 159 -0.22 1.21 -16.63
N MET A 160 0.37 0.93 -15.46
CA MET A 160 0.04 -0.27 -14.68
C MET A 160 -1.42 -0.27 -14.21
N LYS A 161 -1.95 0.90 -13.81
CA LYS A 161 -3.36 1.10 -13.45
C LYS A 161 -4.30 0.56 -14.53
N LYS A 162 -4.02 0.89 -15.79
CA LYS A 162 -4.80 0.42 -16.95
C LYS A 162 -4.52 -1.05 -17.28
N GLN A 163 -3.25 -1.44 -17.33
CA GLN A 163 -2.83 -2.80 -17.71
C GLN A 163 -3.37 -3.87 -16.75
N TYR A 164 -3.34 -3.60 -15.45
CA TYR A 164 -3.70 -4.56 -14.41
C TYR A 164 -5.07 -4.27 -13.76
N ASN A 165 -5.84 -3.33 -14.32
CA ASN A 165 -7.13 -2.92 -13.78
C ASN A 165 -7.07 -2.65 -12.26
N LEU A 166 -6.15 -1.78 -11.84
CA LEU A 166 -5.88 -1.55 -10.41
C LEU A 166 -7.00 -0.79 -9.70
N LEU A 167 -7.80 -0.02 -10.44
CA LEU A 167 -9.00 0.65 -9.92
C LEU A 167 -10.22 0.02 -10.56
N THR A 168 -10.93 -0.78 -9.78
CA THR A 168 -12.15 -1.46 -10.20
C THR A 168 -13.35 -0.68 -9.68
N GLU A 169 -14.28 -0.37 -10.57
CA GLU A 169 -15.53 0.30 -10.22
C GLU A 169 -16.53 -0.67 -9.59
N ASN A 170 -17.42 -0.16 -8.73
CA ASN A 170 -18.56 -0.90 -8.18
C ASN A 170 -18.19 -2.21 -7.44
N VAL A 171 -17.08 -2.21 -6.70
CA VAL A 171 -16.66 -3.37 -5.88
C VAL A 171 -17.53 -3.49 -4.64
N SER A 172 -18.07 -4.68 -4.41
CA SER A 172 -18.77 -5.02 -3.17
C SER A 172 -17.77 -5.45 -2.10
N GLU A 173 -17.72 -4.75 -0.97
CA GLU A 173 -16.85 -5.10 0.16
C GLU A 173 -17.25 -6.42 0.84
N SER A 174 -18.48 -6.89 0.64
CA SER A 174 -18.95 -8.18 1.13
C SER A 174 -18.56 -9.37 0.25
N ASN A 175 -18.20 -9.13 -1.01
CA ASN A 175 -17.82 -10.18 -1.95
C ASN A 175 -16.30 -10.22 -2.09
N THR A 176 -15.69 -11.32 -1.62
CA THR A 176 -14.24 -11.50 -1.63
C THR A 176 -13.71 -12.14 -2.92
N SER A 177 -14.47 -12.08 -4.02
CA SER A 177 -14.07 -12.70 -5.30
C SER A 177 -12.95 -11.95 -6.03
N ASP A 178 -12.84 -10.63 -5.84
CA ASP A 178 -11.79 -9.80 -6.44
C ASP A 178 -11.02 -9.08 -5.33
N SER A 179 -9.68 -9.11 -5.38
CA SER A 179 -8.79 -8.56 -4.36
C SER A 179 -8.95 -7.05 -4.09
N ALA A 180 -9.62 -6.30 -4.98
CA ALA A 180 -9.98 -4.91 -4.77
C ALA A 180 -10.91 -4.67 -3.56
N TYR A 181 -11.62 -5.70 -3.06
CA TYR A 181 -12.51 -5.58 -1.90
C TYR A 181 -11.79 -5.04 -0.66
N ALA A 182 -10.49 -5.36 -0.50
CA ALA A 182 -9.70 -5.00 0.66
C ALA A 182 -9.41 -3.50 0.78
N TYR A 183 -9.44 -2.76 -0.36
CA TYR A 183 -9.25 -1.30 -0.40
C TYR A 183 -10.43 -0.62 -1.14
N SER A 184 -11.62 -1.22 -1.01
CA SER A 184 -12.91 -0.74 -1.52
C SER A 184 -12.92 -0.40 -3.03
N GLY A 185 -12.07 -1.01 -3.85
CA GLY A 185 -11.94 -0.69 -5.27
C GLY A 185 -10.50 -0.57 -5.79
N TYR A 186 -9.51 -0.44 -4.90
CA TYR A 186 -8.09 -0.54 -5.30
C TYR A 186 -7.58 -1.98 -5.14
N ALA A 187 -7.15 -2.61 -6.23
CA ALA A 187 -6.42 -3.87 -6.17
C ALA A 187 -4.92 -3.59 -6.10
N SER A 188 -4.24 -4.21 -5.13
CA SER A 188 -2.78 -4.11 -5.00
C SER A 188 -2.10 -4.66 -6.26
N LEU A 189 -1.14 -3.90 -6.80
CA LEU A 189 -0.39 -4.28 -7.99
C LEU A 189 0.29 -5.65 -7.84
N ILE A 190 0.86 -5.94 -6.66
CA ILE A 190 1.52 -7.22 -6.41
C ILE A 190 0.53 -8.37 -6.54
N VAL A 191 -0.69 -8.20 -5.99
CA VAL A 191 -1.74 -9.22 -6.06
C VAL A 191 -2.18 -9.44 -7.52
N ARG A 192 -2.39 -8.37 -8.29
CA ARG A 192 -2.71 -8.47 -9.72
C ARG A 192 -1.61 -9.16 -10.54
N ILE A 193 -0.35 -8.89 -10.22
CA ILE A 193 0.79 -9.58 -10.85
C ILE A 193 0.78 -11.08 -10.52
N LEU A 194 0.51 -11.46 -9.27
CA LEU A 194 0.42 -12.86 -8.85
C LEU A 194 -0.77 -13.58 -9.50
N GLU A 195 -1.94 -12.94 -9.56
CA GLU A 195 -3.14 -13.44 -10.24
C GLU A 195 -2.84 -13.69 -11.73
N GLU A 196 -2.21 -12.72 -12.41
CA GLU A 196 -1.80 -12.84 -13.80
C GLU A 196 -0.75 -13.94 -14.00
N GLY A 197 0.25 -13.99 -13.12
CA GLY A 197 1.32 -14.99 -13.14
C GLY A 197 0.78 -16.41 -13.01
N ASP A 198 -0.14 -16.66 -12.08
CA ASP A 198 -0.78 -17.97 -11.94
C ASP A 198 -1.66 -18.30 -13.16
N ARG A 199 -2.43 -17.34 -13.68
CA ARG A 199 -3.28 -17.52 -14.87
C ARG A 199 -2.48 -17.99 -16.08
N VAL A 200 -1.30 -17.41 -16.31
CA VAL A 200 -0.41 -17.79 -17.42
C VAL A 200 0.60 -18.88 -17.05
N ARG A 201 0.50 -19.46 -15.85
CA ARG A 201 1.47 -20.43 -15.30
C ARG A 201 2.92 -19.94 -15.38
N TRP A 202 3.12 -18.64 -15.19
CA TRP A 202 4.40 -17.95 -15.29
C TRP A 202 5.10 -18.11 -16.65
N ALA A 203 4.35 -18.49 -17.70
CA ALA A 203 4.88 -18.58 -19.06
C ALA A 203 5.32 -17.18 -19.54
N GLY A 204 6.52 -17.08 -20.11
CA GLY A 204 7.10 -15.82 -20.59
C GLY A 204 7.73 -14.94 -19.52
N TRP A 205 7.65 -15.32 -18.23
CA TRP A 205 8.38 -14.63 -17.17
C TRP A 205 9.83 -15.12 -17.14
N HIS A 206 10.78 -14.20 -17.22
CA HIS A 206 12.19 -14.53 -17.10
C HIS A 206 12.46 -15.08 -15.70
N LYS A 207 12.80 -16.37 -15.61
CA LYS A 207 13.39 -16.92 -14.40
C LYS A 207 14.75 -16.25 -14.25
N THR A 208 15.04 -15.68 -13.09
CA THR A 208 16.40 -15.30 -12.72
C THR A 208 17.19 -16.61 -12.54
N SER A 209 17.61 -17.23 -13.64
CA SER A 209 18.66 -18.25 -13.57
C SER A 209 19.93 -17.55 -13.08
N ASP A 210 20.68 -18.22 -12.19
CA ASP A 210 21.94 -17.83 -11.54
C ASP A 210 23.04 -17.40 -12.53
N SER A 211 22.84 -16.30 -13.24
CA SER A 211 23.91 -15.57 -13.87
C SER A 211 24.50 -14.69 -12.78
N ALA A 212 25.61 -15.20 -12.21
CA ALA A 212 26.50 -14.55 -11.28
C ALA A 212 26.51 -13.02 -11.43
N VAL A 213 26.52 -12.34 -10.29
CA VAL A 213 26.92 -10.94 -10.15
C VAL A 213 28.29 -10.77 -10.81
N GLY A 214 28.28 -10.45 -12.10
CA GLY A 214 29.46 -10.23 -12.93
C GLY A 214 30.02 -8.87 -12.58
N GLY A 215 30.97 -8.86 -11.64
CA GLY A 215 31.78 -7.70 -11.33
C GLY A 215 32.51 -7.16 -12.56
N ILE A 216 32.66 -5.84 -12.56
CA ILE A 216 33.38 -5.02 -13.51
C ILE A 216 34.85 -5.45 -13.61
N THR A 217 35.25 -5.87 -14.82
CA THR A 217 36.56 -5.85 -15.50
C THR A 217 37.87 -5.77 -14.69
N SER A 218 38.82 -6.67 -14.97
CA SER A 218 40.19 -6.29 -15.40
C SER A 218 40.99 -7.49 -15.96
N SER A 219 41.40 -7.34 -17.23
CA SER A 219 42.67 -7.78 -17.85
C SER A 219 43.27 -9.15 -17.47
N SER A 220 43.35 -10.00 -18.49
CA SER A 220 44.25 -11.14 -18.63
C SER A 220 45.70 -10.82 -18.23
N VAL A 221 46.23 -11.53 -17.24
CA VAL A 221 47.67 -11.74 -17.08
C VAL A 221 47.89 -13.25 -16.87
N SER A 222 48.41 -13.89 -17.90
CA SER A 222 48.93 -15.25 -17.86
C SER A 222 50.30 -15.23 -17.17
N TYR A 223 50.41 -15.93 -16.03
CA TYR A 223 51.71 -16.30 -15.47
C TYR A 223 52.00 -17.76 -15.83
N SER A 224 53.05 -17.95 -16.63
CA SER A 224 53.73 -19.23 -16.81
C SER A 224 54.40 -19.60 -15.48
N ALA A 225 54.14 -20.80 -14.97
CA ALA A 225 54.90 -21.38 -13.89
C ALA A 225 55.88 -22.38 -14.51
N ASP A 226 57.08 -21.91 -14.85
CA ASP A 226 58.24 -22.76 -15.01
C ASP A 226 58.70 -23.15 -13.60
N LEU A 227 58.57 -24.44 -13.28
CA LEU A 227 59.16 -25.08 -12.11
C LEU A 227 60.60 -25.47 -12.45
N ASP A 228 61.55 -24.70 -11.96
CA ASP A 228 62.91 -25.17 -11.70
C ASP A 228 63.09 -25.36 -10.18
N ILE A 229 63.69 -26.52 -9.86
CA ILE A 229 64.06 -27.11 -8.55
C ILE A 229 63.02 -28.04 -7.92
#